data_AF-A0A0G0YQ60-F1
#
_entry.id   AF-A0A0G0YQ60-F1
#
_cell.length_a   1.000
_cell.length_b   1.000
_cell.length_c   1.000
_cell.angle_alpha   90.00
_cell.angle_beta   90.00
_cell.angle_gamma   90.00
#
_symmetry.space_group_name_H-M   'P 1'
#
loop_
_entity.id
_entity.type
_entity.pdbx_description
1 polymer ?
#
loop_
_entity_poly.entity_id
_entity_poly.type
_entity_poly.pdbx_seq_one_letter_code
_entity_poly.pdbx_strand_id
1 'polypeptide(L)'
;MRPSTLDGLRKQLSDWREQQAEGGPLAFFAQEVIDGLEEKLSILLSLIDAFQLSPMGFTLKDPTQDSWGIILPDASQPGRYRWQGFRADGFTGHCTFDTPELCLGDMVDFGLKVPDQGALDRNATTQTWQRGMEMLAVVQACNSGLISWDESCRRREEISSRYQQAA
;
A
#
# COMPACT_ATOMS: atom_id res chain seq x y z
N MET A 1 -9.23 -8.50 -5.14
CA MET A 1 -10.43 -7.70 -4.83
C MET A 1 -10.41 -6.48 -5.75
N ARG A 2 -11.54 -5.93 -6.19
CA ARG A 2 -11.53 -4.70 -7.00
C ARG A 2 -11.30 -3.52 -6.05
N PRO A 3 -10.36 -2.59 -6.35
CA PRO A 3 -10.15 -1.42 -5.51
C PRO A 3 -11.42 -0.62 -5.32
N SER A 4 -11.56 -0.01 -4.14
CA SER A 4 -12.61 0.96 -3.89
C SER A 4 -12.52 2.16 -4.83
N THR A 5 -13.67 2.66 -5.25
CA THR A 5 -13.79 3.88 -6.09
C THR A 5 -14.84 4.78 -5.46
N LEU A 6 -14.82 6.08 -5.77
CA LEU A 6 -15.81 7.01 -5.23
C LEU A 6 -17.25 6.56 -5.57
N ASP A 7 -17.47 6.22 -6.84
CA ASP A 7 -18.79 5.76 -7.31
C ASP A 7 -19.18 4.42 -6.68
N GLY A 8 -18.23 3.50 -6.53
CA GLY A 8 -18.46 2.21 -5.88
C GLY A 8 -18.88 2.36 -4.43
N LEU A 9 -18.18 3.22 -3.67
CA LEU A 9 -18.49 3.49 -2.25
C LEU A 9 -19.83 4.22 -2.10
N ARG A 10 -20.13 5.21 -2.96
CA ARG A 10 -21.42 5.92 -2.96
C ARG A 10 -22.59 4.98 -3.24
N LYS A 11 -22.42 4.08 -4.20
CA LYS A 11 -23.44 3.07 -4.51
C LYS A 11 -23.67 2.15 -3.31
N GLN A 12 -22.60 1.60 -2.73
CA GLN A 12 -22.71 0.74 -1.55
C GLN A 12 -23.40 1.46 -0.38
N LEU A 13 -23.06 2.73 -0.13
CA LEU A 13 -23.68 3.53 0.91
C LEU A 13 -25.18 3.72 0.68
N SER A 14 -25.60 3.95 -0.57
CA SER A 14 -27.02 4.04 -0.94
C SER A 14 -27.74 2.72 -0.70
N ASP A 15 -27.17 1.60 -1.17
CA ASP A 15 -27.75 0.26 -1.02
C ASP A 15 -27.93 -0.09 0.47
N TRP A 16 -26.96 0.22 1.33
CA TRP A 16 -27.02 -0.06 2.77
C TRP A 16 -28.03 0.82 3.51
N ARG A 17 -28.18 2.09 3.12
CA ARG A 17 -29.18 3.00 3.70
C ARG A 17 -30.61 2.56 3.37
N GLU A 18 -30.84 2.04 2.16
CA GLU A 18 -32.12 1.45 1.77
C GLU A 18 -32.45 0.22 2.63
N GLN A 19 -31.50 -0.72 2.76
CA GLN A 19 -31.66 -1.91 3.61
C GLN A 19 -31.90 -1.57 5.10
N GLN A 20 -31.26 -0.51 5.60
CA GLN A 20 -31.48 -0.02 6.96
C GLN A 20 -32.92 0.48 7.13
N ALA A 21 -33.44 1.23 6.16
CA ALA A 21 -34.80 1.77 6.17
C ALA A 21 -35.87 0.68 6.05
N GLU A 22 -35.61 -0.39 5.31
CA GLU A 22 -36.50 -1.55 5.16
C GLU A 22 -36.63 -2.38 6.46
N GLY A 23 -35.71 -2.22 7.42
CA GLY A 23 -35.83 -2.83 8.75
C GLY A 23 -35.62 -4.35 8.78
N GLY A 24 -34.86 -4.89 7.82
CA GLY A 24 -34.58 -6.33 7.71
C GLY A 24 -33.58 -6.88 8.75
N PRO A 25 -33.27 -8.19 8.71
CA PRO A 25 -32.38 -8.86 9.68
C PRO A 25 -30.97 -8.26 9.77
N LEU A 26 -30.51 -7.58 8.72
CA LEU A 26 -29.19 -6.94 8.65
C LEU A 26 -29.19 -5.48 9.15
N ALA A 27 -30.36 -4.89 9.44
CA ALA A 27 -30.48 -3.48 9.83
C ALA A 27 -29.67 -3.14 11.10
N PHE A 28 -29.49 -4.11 12.01
CA PHE A 28 -28.65 -3.94 13.21
C PHE A 28 -27.17 -3.70 12.87
N PHE A 29 -26.64 -4.34 11.82
CA PHE A 29 -25.26 -4.15 11.36
C PHE A 29 -25.12 -3.03 10.34
N ALA A 30 -26.23 -2.61 9.72
CA ALA A 30 -26.22 -1.62 8.66
C ALA A 30 -25.57 -0.31 9.12
N GLN A 31 -25.79 0.13 10.36
CA GLN A 31 -25.19 1.37 10.86
C GLN A 31 -23.65 1.30 10.89
N GLU A 32 -23.07 0.21 11.42
CA GLU A 32 -21.61 0.04 11.48
C GLU A 32 -20.99 0.02 10.09
N VAL A 33 -21.65 -0.66 9.13
CA VAL A 33 -21.19 -0.70 7.73
C VAL A 33 -21.30 0.68 7.09
N ILE A 34 -22.39 1.41 7.31
CA ILE A 34 -22.60 2.78 6.83
C ILE A 34 -21.50 3.69 7.36
N ASP A 35 -21.23 3.68 8.67
CA ASP A 35 -20.20 4.50 9.30
C ASP A 35 -18.81 4.22 8.68
N GLY A 36 -18.46 2.94 8.49
CA GLY A 36 -17.20 2.55 7.85
C GLY A 36 -17.10 2.97 6.38
N LEU A 37 -18.21 2.91 5.63
CA LEU A 37 -18.25 3.37 4.23
C LEU A 37 -18.14 4.90 4.15
N GLU A 38 -18.76 5.64 5.06
CA GLU A 38 -18.68 7.11 5.13
C GLU A 38 -17.26 7.57 5.48
N GLU A 39 -16.62 6.95 6.48
CA GLU A 39 -15.23 7.23 6.83
C GLU A 39 -14.32 7.02 5.61
N LYS A 40 -14.46 5.86 4.96
CA LYS A 40 -13.65 5.49 3.80
C LYS A 40 -13.86 6.41 2.60
N LEU A 41 -15.10 6.80 2.33
CA LEU A 41 -15.44 7.75 1.27
C LEU A 41 -14.84 9.13 1.56
N SER A 42 -14.94 9.60 2.81
CA SER A 42 -14.36 10.88 3.25
C SER A 42 -12.84 10.90 3.09
N ILE A 43 -12.16 9.82 3.51
CA ILE A 43 -10.72 9.66 3.33
C ILE A 43 -10.36 9.67 1.85
N LEU A 44 -11.02 8.85 1.03
CA LEU A 44 -10.68 8.75 -0.40
C LEU A 44 -10.88 10.08 -1.13
N LEU A 45 -11.94 10.85 -0.82
CA LEU A 45 -12.15 12.19 -1.35
C LEU A 45 -11.00 13.14 -1.00
N SER A 46 -10.64 13.21 0.28
CA SER A 46 -9.54 14.05 0.76
C SER A 46 -8.20 13.69 0.09
N LEU A 47 -7.95 12.39 -0.09
CA LEU A 47 -6.72 11.91 -0.73
C LEU A 47 -6.68 12.21 -2.23
N ILE A 48 -7.82 12.16 -2.93
CA ILE A 48 -7.90 12.55 -4.35
C ILE A 48 -7.54 14.03 -4.51
N ASP A 49 -8.10 14.90 -3.64
CA ASP A 49 -7.80 16.33 -3.67
C ASP A 49 -6.31 16.59 -3.36
N ALA A 50 -5.76 15.91 -2.35
CA ALA A 50 -4.34 16.01 -1.99
C ALA A 50 -3.42 15.50 -3.12
N PHE A 51 -3.81 14.43 -3.81
CA PHE A 51 -3.06 13.86 -4.93
C PHE A 51 -2.98 14.84 -6.10
N GLN A 52 -4.05 15.58 -6.39
CA GLN A 52 -4.04 16.58 -7.47
C GLN A 52 -3.01 17.69 -7.26
N LEU A 53 -2.70 18.03 -5.99
CA LEU A 53 -1.70 19.04 -5.65
C LEU A 53 -0.26 18.54 -5.82
N SER A 54 -0.02 17.24 -5.60
CA SER A 54 1.31 16.63 -5.67
C SER A 54 1.24 15.16 -6.11
N PRO A 55 1.01 14.89 -7.42
CA PRO A 55 0.71 13.53 -7.90
C PRO A 55 1.94 12.62 -7.95
N MET A 56 3.13 13.19 -8.16
CA MET A 56 4.35 12.42 -8.31
C MET A 56 4.93 12.05 -6.95
N GLY A 57 5.12 10.75 -6.72
CA GLY A 57 5.67 10.26 -5.46
C GLY A 57 4.72 10.39 -4.28
N PHE A 58 3.41 10.56 -4.54
CA PHE A 58 2.42 10.69 -3.49
C PHE A 58 2.43 9.46 -2.59
N THR A 59 2.84 9.67 -1.34
CA THR A 59 3.08 8.60 -0.37
C THR A 59 2.04 8.64 0.74
N LEU A 60 1.47 7.48 1.06
CA LEU A 60 0.57 7.27 2.19
C LEU A 60 1.20 6.33 3.22
N LYS A 61 0.86 6.53 4.48
CA LYS A 61 1.24 5.72 5.63
C LYS A 61 0.01 5.06 6.26
N ASP A 62 0.20 3.85 6.78
CA ASP A 62 -0.72 3.23 7.74
C ASP A 62 -0.64 4.00 9.09
N PRO A 63 -1.76 4.48 9.66
CA PRO A 63 -1.72 5.25 10.90
C PRO A 63 -1.24 4.45 12.13
N THR A 64 -1.26 3.13 12.07
CA THR A 64 -0.95 2.21 13.18
C THR A 64 0.36 1.44 12.99
N GLN A 65 0.91 1.43 11.79
CA GLN A 65 2.08 0.64 11.43
C GLN A 65 3.13 1.48 10.69
N ASP A 66 4.39 1.05 10.80
CA ASP A 66 5.46 1.52 9.92
C ASP A 66 5.39 0.78 8.57
N SER A 67 4.32 1.05 7.85
CA SER A 67 4.10 0.64 6.46
C SER A 67 3.58 1.80 5.64
N TRP A 68 4.07 1.88 4.42
CA TRP A 68 3.79 2.94 3.47
C TRP A 68 3.49 2.37 2.10
N GLY A 69 2.87 3.19 1.26
CA GLY A 69 2.78 2.96 -0.17
C GLY A 69 3.00 4.27 -0.92
N ILE A 70 3.70 4.20 -2.05
CA ILE A 70 3.99 5.35 -2.92
C ILE A 70 3.43 5.12 -4.31
N ILE A 71 2.73 6.12 -4.87
CA ILE A 71 2.21 6.09 -6.24
C ILE A 71 3.25 6.64 -7.21
N LEU A 72 3.48 5.90 -8.30
CA LEU A 72 4.43 6.21 -9.37
C LEU A 72 3.84 5.80 -10.73
N PRO A 73 4.29 6.40 -11.84
CA PRO A 73 4.07 5.80 -13.16
C PRO A 73 4.63 4.38 -13.22
N ASP A 74 3.91 3.47 -13.87
CA ASP A 74 4.40 2.10 -14.03
C ASP A 74 5.48 2.05 -15.12
N ALA A 75 6.69 1.65 -14.73
CA ALA A 75 7.84 1.57 -15.63
C ALA A 75 7.76 0.40 -16.62
N SER A 76 7.01 -0.66 -16.29
CA SER A 76 6.84 -1.86 -17.10
C SER A 76 5.62 -1.75 -18.03
N GLN A 77 4.64 -0.92 -17.68
CA GLN A 77 3.40 -0.72 -18.42
C GLN A 77 3.13 0.77 -18.65
N PRO A 78 3.71 1.37 -19.71
CA PRO A 78 3.57 2.79 -20.00
C PRO A 78 2.11 3.25 -20.04
N GLY A 79 1.82 4.38 -19.38
CA GLY A 79 0.48 4.94 -19.28
C GLY A 79 -0.36 4.41 -18.12
N ARG A 80 0.12 3.38 -17.40
CA ARG A 80 -0.50 2.89 -16.17
C ARG A 80 0.21 3.45 -14.93
N TYR A 81 -0.43 3.29 -13.79
CA TYR A 81 0.07 3.71 -12.48
C TYR A 81 0.39 2.48 -11.64
N ARG A 82 1.41 2.58 -10.79
CA ARG A 82 1.76 1.57 -9.82
C ARG A 82 1.81 2.21 -8.45
N TRP A 83 1.20 1.58 -7.45
CA TRP A 83 1.59 1.87 -6.07
C TRP A 83 2.54 0.77 -5.58
N GLN A 84 3.61 1.19 -4.93
CA GLN A 84 4.67 0.33 -4.41
C GLN A 84 4.66 0.42 -2.90
N GLY A 85 4.43 -0.70 -2.23
CA GLY A 85 4.49 -0.84 -0.78
C GLY A 85 5.91 -0.96 -0.25
N PHE A 86 6.15 -0.38 0.92
CA PHE A 86 7.41 -0.49 1.64
C PHE A 86 7.25 -0.38 3.16
N ARG A 87 8.26 -0.84 3.89
CA ARG A 87 8.44 -0.72 5.34
C ARG A 87 9.83 -0.15 5.61
N ALA A 88 10.20 -0.01 6.88
CA ALA A 88 11.51 0.51 7.27
C ALA A 88 12.69 -0.32 6.73
N ASP A 89 12.48 -1.60 6.45
CA ASP A 89 13.46 -2.55 5.95
C ASP A 89 13.39 -2.79 4.43
N GLY A 90 12.53 -2.09 3.69
CA GLY A 90 12.53 -2.14 2.23
C GLY A 90 11.17 -2.36 1.60
N PHE A 91 11.19 -2.66 0.30
CA PHE A 91 9.99 -2.88 -0.50
C PHE A 91 9.31 -4.22 -0.19
N THR A 92 7.97 -4.23 -0.16
CA THR A 92 7.19 -5.42 0.21
C THR A 92 6.32 -5.97 -0.93
N GLY A 93 5.85 -5.13 -1.85
CA GLY A 93 4.99 -5.54 -2.96
C GLY A 93 4.46 -4.35 -3.75
N HIS A 94 3.82 -4.60 -4.89
CA HIS A 94 3.24 -3.55 -5.72
C HIS A 94 2.01 -4.03 -6.48
N CYS A 95 1.19 -3.08 -6.90
CA CYS A 95 0.03 -3.30 -7.75
C CYS A 95 -0.02 -2.26 -8.88
N THR A 96 -0.41 -2.66 -10.08
CA THR A 96 -0.55 -1.79 -11.26
C THR A 96 -2.01 -1.58 -11.60
N PHE A 97 -2.39 -0.33 -11.85
CA PHE A 97 -3.76 0.11 -12.14
C PHE A 97 -3.81 1.10 -13.30
N ASP A 98 -4.99 1.25 -13.89
CA ASP A 98 -5.20 2.12 -15.05
C ASP A 98 -5.33 3.58 -14.68
N THR A 99 -5.72 3.90 -13.44
CA THR A 99 -5.93 5.28 -12.99
C THR A 99 -5.36 5.50 -11.58
N PRO A 100 -5.01 6.75 -11.22
CA PRO A 100 -4.57 7.08 -9.86
C PRO A 100 -5.65 6.85 -8.80
N GLU A 101 -6.92 7.06 -9.15
CA GLU A 101 -8.06 6.79 -8.24
C GLU A 101 -8.06 5.32 -7.81
N LEU A 102 -7.82 4.39 -8.74
CA LEU A 102 -7.75 2.97 -8.42
C LEU A 102 -6.55 2.65 -7.51
N CYS A 103 -5.41 3.32 -7.70
CA CYS A 103 -4.29 3.20 -6.77
C CYS A 103 -4.68 3.67 -5.36
N LEU A 104 -5.25 4.87 -5.24
CA LEU A 104 -5.65 5.45 -3.95
C LEU A 104 -6.71 4.57 -3.26
N GLY A 105 -7.68 4.08 -4.01
CA GLY A 105 -8.69 3.15 -3.53
C GLY A 105 -8.09 1.87 -2.95
N ASP A 106 -7.16 1.23 -3.68
CA ASP A 106 -6.49 0.00 -3.24
C ASP A 106 -5.60 0.25 -2.02
N MET A 107 -4.92 1.40 -1.97
CA MET A 107 -4.11 1.80 -0.82
C MET A 107 -4.96 2.04 0.44
N VAL A 108 -6.13 2.68 0.30
CA VAL A 108 -7.08 2.85 1.40
C VAL A 108 -7.65 1.51 1.84
N ASP A 109 -7.96 0.61 0.90
CA ASP A 109 -8.37 -0.78 1.19
C ASP A 109 -7.30 -1.55 1.98
N PHE A 110 -6.02 -1.26 1.70
CA PHE A 110 -4.87 -1.83 2.39
C PHE A 110 -4.61 -1.19 3.78
N GLY A 111 -5.29 -0.09 4.12
CA GLY A 111 -5.13 0.63 5.40
C GLY A 111 -4.19 1.85 5.35
N LEU A 112 -3.66 2.19 4.18
CA LEU A 112 -2.82 3.38 3.99
C LEU A 112 -3.72 4.62 3.84
N LYS A 113 -3.78 5.45 4.87
CA LYS A 113 -4.79 6.52 4.99
C LYS A 113 -4.19 7.92 5.15
N VAL A 114 -2.94 8.04 5.59
CA VAL A 114 -2.36 9.34 6.00
C VAL A 114 -1.25 9.75 5.03
N PRO A 115 -1.30 10.95 4.42
CA PRO A 115 -0.19 11.44 3.60
C PRO A 115 1.12 11.57 4.39
N ASP A 116 2.21 11.04 3.85
CA ASP A 116 3.54 11.09 4.45
C ASP A 116 4.63 11.23 3.37
N GLN A 117 4.72 12.43 2.80
CA GLN A 117 5.66 12.73 1.71
C GLN A 117 7.12 12.64 2.20
N GLY A 118 8.00 12.14 1.33
CA GLY A 118 9.41 11.94 1.63
C GLY A 118 9.72 10.76 2.56
N ALA A 119 8.71 9.96 2.95
CA ALA A 119 8.94 8.79 3.81
C ALA A 119 9.89 7.78 3.18
N LEU A 120 9.82 7.58 1.85
CA LEU A 120 10.74 6.72 1.14
C LEU A 120 12.19 7.23 1.28
N ASP A 121 12.42 8.52 1.02
CA ASP A 121 13.76 9.11 1.12
C ASP A 121 14.33 8.98 2.54
N ARG A 122 13.50 9.25 3.57
CA ARG A 122 13.90 9.09 4.96
C ARG A 122 14.33 7.65 5.26
N ASN A 123 13.50 6.66 4.88
CA ASN A 123 13.80 5.25 5.16
C ASN A 123 15.00 4.75 4.34
N ALA A 124 15.10 5.15 3.07
CA ALA A 124 16.14 4.70 2.13
C ALA A 124 17.57 5.03 2.57
N THR A 125 17.74 6.07 3.41
CA THR A 125 19.04 6.46 3.97
C THR A 125 19.48 5.62 5.18
N THR A 126 18.63 4.74 5.71
CA THR A 126 18.93 4.00 6.95
C THR A 126 19.69 2.69 6.68
N GLN A 127 20.49 2.24 7.65
CA GLN A 127 21.14 0.92 7.58
C GLN A 127 20.12 -0.23 7.56
N THR A 128 18.99 -0.06 8.26
CA THR A 128 17.88 -1.03 8.26
C THR A 128 17.37 -1.28 6.84
N TRP A 129 17.13 -0.19 6.10
CA TRP A 129 16.72 -0.27 4.71
C TRP A 129 17.78 -0.91 3.82
N GLN A 130 19.05 -0.50 3.96
CA GLN A 130 20.16 -1.07 3.19
C GLN A 130 20.23 -2.60 3.39
N ARG A 131 20.20 -3.06 4.64
CA ARG A 131 20.18 -4.48 4.98
C ARG A 131 19.02 -5.20 4.32
N GLY A 132 17.80 -4.70 4.49
CA GLY A 132 16.63 -5.42 4.01
C GLY A 132 16.50 -5.39 2.47
N MET A 133 16.98 -4.33 1.80
CA MET A 133 17.10 -4.31 0.35
C MET A 133 18.12 -5.32 -0.18
N GLU A 134 19.24 -5.52 0.50
CA GLU A 134 20.18 -6.58 0.15
C GLU A 134 19.57 -7.98 0.35
N MET A 135 18.82 -8.19 1.43
CA MET A 135 18.08 -9.44 1.65
C MET A 135 17.04 -9.67 0.53
N LEU A 136 16.30 -8.63 0.16
CA LEU A 136 15.30 -8.69 -0.90
C LEU A 136 15.93 -9.07 -2.24
N ALA A 137 17.09 -8.51 -2.58
CA ALA A 137 17.81 -8.85 -3.80
C ALA A 137 18.20 -10.35 -3.86
N VAL A 138 18.63 -10.93 -2.73
CA VAL A 138 18.92 -12.38 -2.65
C VAL A 138 17.65 -13.21 -2.85
N VAL A 139 16.54 -12.82 -2.20
CA VAL A 139 15.25 -13.50 -2.35
C VAL A 139 14.77 -13.44 -3.80
N GLN A 140 14.85 -12.28 -4.44
CA GLN A 140 14.47 -12.10 -5.84
C GLN A 140 15.32 -12.95 -6.78
N ALA A 141 16.64 -12.98 -6.60
CA ALA A 141 17.54 -13.81 -7.40
C ALA A 141 17.25 -15.32 -7.23
N CYS A 142 16.92 -15.76 -6.02
CA CYS A 142 16.52 -17.15 -5.76
C CYS A 142 15.19 -17.47 -6.45
N ASN A 143 14.19 -16.60 -6.30
CA ASN A 143 12.87 -16.79 -6.89
C ASN A 143 12.91 -16.79 -8.43
N SER A 144 13.84 -16.05 -9.03
CA SER A 144 14.04 -16.04 -10.48
C SER A 144 14.94 -17.18 -10.98
N GLY A 145 15.41 -18.07 -10.10
CA GLY A 145 16.29 -19.19 -10.44
C GLY A 145 17.74 -18.82 -10.78
N LEU A 146 18.17 -17.58 -10.49
CA LEU A 146 19.55 -17.13 -10.72
C LEU A 146 20.53 -17.72 -9.70
N ILE A 147 20.05 -18.09 -8.50
CA ILE A 147 20.83 -18.77 -7.46
C ILE A 147 20.02 -19.93 -6.88
N SER A 148 20.71 -20.92 -6.31
CA SER A 148 20.06 -22.03 -5.59
C SER A 148 19.51 -21.58 -4.23
N TRP A 149 18.63 -22.40 -3.66
CA TRP A 149 18.14 -22.21 -2.30
C TRP A 149 19.27 -22.19 -1.26
N ASP A 150 20.23 -23.11 -1.37
CA ASP A 150 21.36 -23.19 -0.44
C ASP A 150 22.25 -21.94 -0.51
N GLU A 151 22.51 -21.45 -1.73
CA GLU A 151 23.24 -20.21 -1.95
C GLU A 151 22.49 -19.00 -1.38
N SER A 152 21.16 -18.97 -1.52
CA SER A 152 20.30 -17.94 -0.93
C SER A 152 20.36 -17.96 0.61
N CYS A 153 20.34 -19.14 1.24
CA CYS A 153 20.50 -19.28 2.68
C CYS A 153 21.86 -18.75 3.17
N ARG A 154 22.96 -19.17 2.52
CA ARG A 154 24.31 -18.72 2.86
C ARG A 154 24.45 -17.19 2.77
N ARG A 155 24.01 -16.59 1.66
CA ARG A 155 24.11 -15.13 1.46
C ARG A 155 23.29 -14.34 2.48
N ARG A 156 22.09 -14.81 2.84
CA ARG A 156 21.26 -14.15 3.87
C ARG A 156 21.91 -14.22 5.25
N GLU A 157 22.61 -15.31 5.56
CA GLU A 157 23.39 -15.41 6.80
C GLU A 157 24.56 -14.42 6.80
N GLU A 158 25.33 -14.35 5.72
CA GLU A 158 26.45 -13.40 5.56
C GLU A 158 26.01 -11.94 5.71
N ILE A 159 24.90 -11.55 5.06
CA ILE A 159 24.33 -10.21 5.20
C ILE A 159 23.93 -9.98 6.67
N SER A 160 23.25 -10.93 7.31
CA SER A 160 22.83 -10.80 8.71
C SER A 160 24.02 -10.59 9.64
N SER A 161 25.08 -11.38 9.49
CA SER A 161 26.31 -11.24 10.28
C SER A 161 26.99 -9.89 10.08
N ARG A 162 27.09 -9.40 8.83
CA ARG A 162 27.73 -8.12 8.54
C ARG A 162 27.04 -6.94 9.20
N TYR A 163 25.71 -6.89 9.16
CA TYR A 163 24.95 -5.81 9.79
C TYR A 163 24.85 -5.96 11.32
N GLN A 164 24.99 -7.18 11.86
CA GLN A 164 25.09 -7.36 13.32
C GLN A 164 26.43 -6.86 13.89
N GLN A 165 27.52 -6.97 13.11
CA GLN A 165 28.84 -6.47 13.52
C GLN A 165 28.99 -4.95 13.37
N ALA A 166 28.14 -4.32 12.57
CA ALA A 166 28.16 -2.88 12.29
C ALA A 166 27.21 -2.05 13.17
N ALA A 167 26.36 -2.70 13.97
CA ALA A 167 25.41 -2.10 14.91
C ALA A 167 26.01 -1.97 16.31
#